data_AF-A0A7C5SRX4-F1
#
_entry.id   AF-A0A7C5SRX4-F1
#
_cell.length_a   1.000
_cell.length_b   1.000
_cell.length_c   1.000
_cell.angle_alpha   90.00
_cell.angle_beta   90.00
_cell.angle_gamma   90.00
#
_symmetry.space_group_name_H-M   'P 1'
#
loop_
_entity.id
_entity.type
_entity.pdbx_description
1 polymer ?
#
loop_
_entity_poly.entity_id
_entity_poly.type
_entity_poly.pdbx_seq_one_letter_code
_entity_poly.pdbx_strand_id
1 'polypeptide(L)' 'MTETGLKARVETWLDDMKAEDISAMDVKNKTTVTDWIIVASGTSSRHVKSIANNVVVEAKKAGTPPYGVEGEDVG' A
#
# COMPACT_ATOMS: atom_id res chain seq x y z
N MET A 1 9.48 13.96 14.92
CA MET A 1 10.20 13.12 13.93
C MET A 1 9.60 11.74 14.04
N THR A 2 8.39 11.62 13.49
CA THR A 2 8.08 10.86 12.26
C THR A 2 8.22 9.38 12.51
N GLU A 3 7.09 8.71 12.69
CA GLU A 3 7.00 7.27 12.81
C GLU A 3 7.59 6.64 11.54
N THR A 4 8.85 6.20 11.62
CA THR A 4 9.67 5.63 10.52
C THR A 4 9.21 4.20 10.17
N GLY A 5 7.91 3.94 10.18
CA GLY A 5 7.32 2.62 9.98
C GLY A 5 6.92 2.37 8.53
N LEU A 6 6.92 1.10 8.11
CA LEU A 6 6.46 0.69 6.78
C LEU A 6 5.04 1.20 6.47
N LYS A 7 4.15 1.18 7.46
CA LYS A 7 2.78 1.72 7.35
C LYS A 7 2.77 3.17 6.84
N ALA A 8 3.45 4.08 7.54
CA ALA A 8 3.45 5.50 7.21
C ALA A 8 4.04 5.78 5.82
N ARG A 9 5.04 5.00 5.41
CA ARG A 9 5.59 5.06 4.04
C ARG A 9 4.57 4.65 3.00
N VAL A 10 3.86 3.54 3.22
CA VAL A 10 2.80 3.09 2.30
C VAL A 10 1.67 4.12 2.20
N GLU A 11 1.20 4.68 3.32
CA GLU A 11 0.18 5.76 3.31
C GLU A 11 0.66 6.98 2.50
N THR A 12 1.93 7.35 2.62
CA THR A 12 2.52 8.46 1.84
C THR A 12 2.54 8.13 0.35
N TRP A 13 3.01 6.94 -0.03
CA TRP A 13 3.07 6.53 -1.44
C TRP A 13 1.68 6.42 -2.10
N LEU A 14 0.65 6.09 -1.32
CA LEU A 14 -0.74 6.10 -1.76
C LEU A 14 -1.26 7.53 -1.96
N ASP A 15 -0.97 8.46 -1.03
CA ASP A 15 -1.38 9.87 -1.12
C ASP A 15 -0.65 10.64 -2.25
N ASP A 16 0.63 10.33 -2.48
CA ASP A 16 1.41 10.87 -3.59
C ASP A 16 0.76 10.53 -4.94
N MET A 17 0.16 9.34 -5.04
CA MET A 17 -0.57 8.88 -6.21
C MET A 17 -2.04 9.31 -6.23
N LYS A 18 -2.51 10.07 -5.24
CA LYS A 18 -3.91 10.52 -5.13
C LYS A 18 -4.91 9.37 -5.06
N ALA A 19 -4.55 8.30 -4.33
CA ALA A 19 -5.50 7.25 -3.99
C ALA A 19 -6.63 7.79 -3.10
N GLU A 20 -7.82 7.23 -3.27
CA GLU A 20 -9.04 7.61 -2.53
C GLU A 20 -9.30 6.63 -1.38
N ASP A 21 -10.05 7.06 -0.37
CA ASP A 21 -10.51 6.23 0.74
C ASP A 21 -9.41 5.39 1.43
N ILE A 22 -8.22 5.96 1.60
CA ILE A 22 -7.09 5.29 2.26
C ILE A 22 -7.46 5.01 3.73
N SER A 23 -7.58 3.73 4.08
CA SER A 23 -7.91 3.27 5.43
C SER A 23 -6.91 2.21 5.89
N ALA A 24 -6.33 2.41 7.07
CA ALA A 24 -5.42 1.47 7.70
C ALA A 24 -6.06 0.84 8.94
N MET A 25 -6.13 -0.49 8.96
CA MET A 25 -6.67 -1.28 10.06
C MET A 25 -5.55 -1.99 10.82
N ASP A 26 -5.50 -1.79 12.14
CA ASP A 26 -4.63 -2.58 13.04
C ASP A 26 -5.26 -3.94 13.29
N VAL A 27 -4.57 -5.00 12.88
CA VAL A 27 -5.02 -6.39 13.02
C VAL A 27 -4.04 -7.26 13.80
N LYS A 28 -3.04 -6.66 14.47
CA LYS A 28 -2.00 -7.37 15.25
C LYS A 28 -2.58 -8.33 16.29
N ASN A 29 -3.70 -7.95 16.90
CA ASN A 29 -4.39 -8.76 17.92
C ASN A 29 -5.57 -9.58 17.36
N LYS A 30 -5.74 -9.59 16.03
CA LYS A 30 -6.82 -10.31 15.33
C LYS A 30 -6.28 -11.49 14.53
N THR A 31 -5.06 -11.40 14.02
CA THR A 31 -4.38 -12.45 13.26
C THR A 31 -2.88 -12.37 13.48
N THR A 32 -2.18 -13.50 13.33
CA THR A 32 -0.72 -13.58 13.41
C THR A 32 -0.03 -13.34 12.06
N VAL A 33 -0.79 -13.10 10.99
CA VAL A 33 -0.27 -13.00 9.61
C VAL A 33 0.37 -11.63 9.34
N THR A 34 -0.28 -10.54 9.76
CA THR A 34 0.19 -9.16 9.53
C THR A 34 -0.23 -8.27 10.68
N ASP A 35 0.48 -7.16 10.88
CA ASP A 35 0.14 -6.11 11.85
C ASP A 35 -0.92 -5.14 11.30
N TRP A 36 -0.82 -4.82 10.01
CA TRP A 36 -1.63 -3.81 9.36
C TRP A 36 -2.22 -4.34 8.05
N ILE A 37 -3.44 -3.91 7.77
CA ILE A 37 -4.07 -4.01 6.45
C ILE A 37 -4.40 -2.59 6.01
N ILE A 38 -3.97 -2.21 4.82
CA ILE A 38 -4.25 -0.90 4.23
C ILE A 38 -5.10 -1.13 2.98
N VAL A 39 -6.24 -0.45 2.91
CA VAL A 39 -7.16 -0.47 1.77
C VAL A 39 -7.20 0.92 1.18
N ALA A 40 -7.14 1.01 -0.15
CA ALA A 40 -7.27 2.26 -0.88
C ALA A 40 -7.97 2.01 -2.22
N SER A 41 -8.63 3.04 -2.73
CA SER A 41 -9.40 3.05 -3.97
C SER A 41 -8.72 3.92 -5.03
N GLY A 42 -9.07 3.70 -6.28
CA GLY A 42 -8.69 4.57 -7.40
C GLY A 42 -9.88 4.82 -8.31
N THR A 43 -9.88 5.98 -8.96
CA THR A 43 -10.98 6.46 -9.83
C THR A 43 -11.21 5.64 -11.11
N SER A 44 -10.30 4.74 -11.47
CA SER A 44 -10.44 3.83 -12.63
C SER A 44 -9.46 2.65 -12.51
N SER A 45 -9.67 1.58 -13.27
CA SER A 45 -8.75 0.44 -13.31
C SER A 45 -7.30 0.83 -13.63
N ARG A 46 -7.10 1.75 -14.58
CA ARG A 46 -5.77 2.29 -14.89
C ARG A 46 -5.16 3.02 -13.69
N HIS A 47 -5.96 3.78 -12.96
CA HIS A 47 -5.50 4.50 -11.78
C HIS A 47 -5.09 3.51 -10.68
N VAL A 48 -5.92 2.51 -10.37
CA VAL A 48 -5.61 1.44 -9.40
C VAL A 48 -4.31 0.74 -9.76
N LYS A 49 -4.13 0.34 -11.03
CA LYS A 49 -2.89 -0.30 -11.50
C LYS A 49 -1.67 0.61 -11.33
N SER A 50 -1.81 1.90 -11.60
CA SER A 50 -0.72 2.87 -11.41
C SER A 50 -0.34 3.05 -9.94
N ILE A 51 -1.33 3.09 -9.04
CA ILE A 51 -1.11 3.18 -7.58
C ILE A 51 -0.37 1.94 -7.09
N ALA A 52 -0.87 0.74 -7.43
CA ALA A 52 -0.27 -0.52 -7.03
C ALA A 52 1.19 -0.63 -7.51
N ASN A 53 1.44 -0.30 -8.77
CA ASN A 53 2.78 -0.31 -9.35
C ASN A 53 3.71 0.70 -8.68
N ASN A 54 3.22 1.89 -8.34
CA ASN A 54 4.02 2.88 -7.62
C ASN A 54 4.44 2.38 -6.24
N VAL A 55 3.52 1.79 -5.47
CA VAL A 55 3.82 1.20 -4.16
C VAL A 55 4.91 0.13 -4.26
N VAL A 56 4.85 -0.75 -5.28
CA VAL A 56 5.87 -1.77 -5.52
C VAL A 56 7.24 -1.16 -5.83
N VAL A 57 7.27 -0.12 -6.66
CA VAL A 57 8.51 0.58 -7.05
C VAL A 57 9.12 1.28 -5.85
N GLU A 58 8.35 2.05 -5.09
CA GLU A 58 8.83 2.79 -3.93
C GLU A 58 9.25 1.85 -2.79
N ALA A 59 8.53 0.76 -2.56
CA ALA A 59 8.92 -0.27 -1.60
C ALA A 59 10.30 -0.89 -1.93
N LYS A 60 10.57 -1.18 -3.22
CA LYS A 60 11.89 -1.63 -3.68
C LYS A 60 12.98 -0.58 -3.47
N LYS A 61 12.72 0.69 -3.82
CA LYS A 61 13.66 1.80 -3.60
C LYS A 61 13.98 2.03 -2.12
N ALA A 62 12.99 1.83 -1.27
CA ALA A 62 13.10 1.96 0.18
C ALA A 62 13.81 0.77 0.87
N GLY A 63 14.25 -0.23 0.10
CA GLY A 63 14.93 -1.43 0.61
C GLY A 63 13.98 -2.44 1.27
N THR A 64 12.68 -2.36 0.98
CA THR A 64 11.64 -3.24 1.55
C THR A 64 10.82 -3.86 0.42
N PRO A 65 11.40 -4.72 -0.44
CA PRO A 65 10.70 -5.29 -1.57
C PRO A 65 9.48 -6.11 -1.10
N PRO A 66 8.34 -6.05 -1.82
CA PRO A 66 7.18 -6.86 -1.48
C PRO A 66 7.49 -8.35 -1.64
N TYR A 67 6.95 -9.19 -0.75
CA TYR A 67 7.05 -10.64 -0.85
C TYR A 67 6.32 -11.21 -2.07
N GLY A 68 5.23 -10.56 -2.47
CA GLY A 68 4.42 -10.92 -3.63
C GLY A 68 3.52 -9.75 -4.03
N VAL A 69 3.07 -9.77 -5.28
CA VAL A 69 2.08 -8.82 -5.83
C VAL A 69 1.06 -9.65 -6.59
N GLU A 70 -0.21 -9.46 -6.29
CA GLU A 70 -1.32 -10.21 -6.89
C GLU A 70 -2.38 -9.25 -7.43
N GLY A 71 -3.18 -9.73 -8.38
CA GLY A 71 -4.32 -8.98 -8.91
C GLY A 71 -4.00 -7.93 -9.98
N GLU A 72 -2.75 -7.80 -10.43
CA GLU A 72 -2.35 -6.78 -11.42
C GLU A 72 -3.06 -6.94 -12.79
N ASP A 73 -3.48 -8.15 -13.13
CA ASP A 73 -4.11 -8.49 -14.41
C ASP A 73 -5.65 -8.53 -14.34
N VAL A 74 -6.23 -8.31 -13.16
CA VAL A 74 -7.68 -8.32 -12.93
C VAL A 74 -8.11 -6.94 -12.43
N GLY A 75 -8.56 -6.10 -13.37
CA GLY A 75 -9.04 -4.74 -13.12
C GLY A 75 -9.30 -3.96 -14.39
#